data_AF-A0A831UDH5-F1
#
_entry.id   AF-A0A831UDH5-F1
#
_cell.length_a   1.000
_cell.length_b   1.000
_cell.length_c   1.000
_cell.angle_alpha   90.00
_cell.angle_beta   90.00
_cell.angle_gamma   90.00
#
_symmetry.space_group_name_H-M   'P 1'
#
loop_
_entity.id
_entity.type
_entity.pdbx_description
1 polymer ?
#
loop_
_entity_poly.entity_id
_entity_poly.type
_entity_poly.pdbx_seq_one_letter_code
_entity_poly.pdbx_strand_id
1 'polypeptide(L)'
;MRNMVLALCSLSFAFVVGQPTEGSRGDKKTPEDGRVPISQAITEIAQKFSVRIVVDPALTARVKPATAETLERALDEITAQVSGVVWRKVFTGKVLGQEVPDDQVLSATRALLNIQLTGLMVVDPRNNTLNSFVANYPAPPGFEQTLEQMQPPFSAKPIYVVLNPRPAPTGQNLRGSRAEQYQQLQQQLMDLLAKMSPEERRQAIQQGFYAWMNADPEIRNQMLFEGMRLSFEYWQSLSPDQQREMMEMGRRWFEQYFGGGGNP
;
A
#
# COMPACT_ATOMS: atom_id res chain seq x y z
N MET A 1 -16.36 43.02 -6.72
CA MET A 1 -16.49 42.20 -5.50
C MET A 1 -15.73 40.91 -5.75
N ARG A 2 -14.56 40.79 -5.12
CA ARG A 2 -13.42 40.00 -5.61
C ARG A 2 -13.04 39.00 -4.52
N ASN A 3 -13.05 37.72 -4.89
CA ASN A 3 -12.73 36.58 -4.02
C ASN A 3 -11.31 36.69 -3.44
N MET A 4 -11.20 36.52 -2.12
CA MET A 4 -9.94 36.38 -1.39
C MET A 4 -9.87 34.93 -0.89
N VAL A 5 -9.05 34.14 -1.58
CA VAL A 5 -8.70 32.75 -1.22
C VAL A 5 -7.55 32.81 -0.22
N LEU A 6 -7.70 32.07 0.87
CA LEU A 6 -6.74 31.92 1.96
C LEU A 6 -5.37 31.46 1.47
N ALA A 7 -4.34 32.21 1.85
CA ALA A 7 -2.95 31.83 1.76
C ALA A 7 -2.60 30.90 2.94
N LEU A 8 -2.16 29.67 2.64
CA LEU A 8 -1.47 28.79 3.56
C LEU A 8 -0.02 28.66 3.08
N CYS A 9 0.88 28.90 4.03
CA CYS A 9 2.32 29.10 3.93
C CYS A 9 3.06 28.25 2.88
N SER A 10 3.59 28.96 1.87
CA SER A 10 4.65 28.50 0.98
C SER A 10 6.02 28.79 1.61
N LEU A 11 6.77 27.75 1.96
CA LEU A 11 8.23 27.84 2.15
C LEU A 11 8.89 27.76 0.76
N SER A 12 9.26 28.93 0.23
CA SER A 12 10.02 29.07 -1.02
C SER A 12 11.52 28.95 -0.73
N PHE A 13 12.17 27.93 -1.28
CA PHE A 13 13.63 27.92 -1.43
C PHE A 13 14.02 28.61 -2.74
N ALA A 14 15.02 29.50 -2.65
CA ALA A 14 15.55 30.29 -3.75
C ALA A 14 16.28 29.43 -4.78
N PHE A 15 15.94 29.61 -6.06
CA PHE A 15 16.70 29.12 -7.20
C PHE A 15 17.87 30.08 -7.48
N VAL A 16 19.10 29.57 -7.48
CA VAL A 16 20.22 30.20 -8.20
C VAL A 16 20.19 29.66 -9.63
N VAL A 17 19.96 30.57 -10.58
CA VAL A 17 20.02 30.33 -12.02
C VAL A 17 21.48 30.34 -12.46
N GLY A 18 22.01 29.18 -12.83
CA GLY A 18 23.24 29.03 -13.60
C GLY A 18 22.93 28.35 -14.93
N GLN A 19 23.04 29.10 -16.03
CA GLN A 19 22.92 28.59 -17.41
C GLN A 19 24.31 28.17 -17.96
N PRO A 20 24.37 27.44 -19.09
CA PRO A 20 25.03 26.14 -19.17
C PRO A 20 26.41 26.18 -19.84
N THR A 21 27.29 25.25 -19.47
CA THR A 21 28.41 24.86 -20.33
C THR A 21 28.08 23.52 -20.98
N GLU A 22 27.91 23.55 -22.30
CA GLU A 22 27.93 22.39 -23.20
C GLU A 22 29.15 21.52 -22.90
N GLY A 23 28.91 20.39 -22.23
CA GLY A 23 29.83 19.29 -22.13
C GLY A 23 29.13 18.07 -22.70
N SER A 24 29.55 17.66 -23.90
CA SER A 24 29.16 16.44 -24.60
C SER A 24 29.09 15.26 -23.63
N ARG A 25 27.87 14.94 -23.18
CA ARG A 25 27.60 13.76 -22.36
C ARG A 25 27.30 12.65 -23.34
N GLY A 26 28.37 11.95 -23.73
CA GLY A 26 28.27 10.72 -24.50
C GLY A 26 27.18 9.83 -23.91
N ASP A 27 26.32 9.36 -24.80
CA ASP A 27 25.22 8.45 -24.57
C ASP A 27 25.79 7.17 -23.94
N LYS A 28 25.96 7.15 -22.62
CA LYS A 28 26.20 5.91 -21.88
C LYS A 28 24.88 5.16 -21.90
N LYS A 29 24.63 4.42 -22.99
CA LYS A 29 23.75 3.26 -22.97
C LYS A 29 24.13 2.45 -21.74
N THR A 30 23.28 2.53 -20.72
CA THR A 30 23.39 1.67 -19.55
C THR A 30 23.27 0.26 -20.11
N PRO A 31 24.22 -0.65 -19.83
CA PRO A 31 24.10 -2.02 -20.29
C PRO A 31 22.73 -2.55 -19.83
N GLU A 32 21.91 -3.07 -20.74
CA GLU A 32 20.71 -3.79 -20.34
C GLU A 32 21.15 -4.93 -19.42
N ASP A 33 20.84 -4.85 -18.12
CA ASP A 33 21.18 -5.86 -17.09
C ASP A 33 20.45 -7.20 -17.33
N GLY A 34 19.88 -7.42 -18.53
CA GLY A 34 19.07 -8.59 -18.90
C GLY A 34 17.81 -8.77 -18.07
N ARG A 35 17.50 -7.85 -17.15
CA ARG A 35 16.35 -7.93 -16.25
C ARG A 35 15.12 -7.33 -16.91
N VAL A 36 14.05 -8.09 -16.94
CA VAL A 36 12.73 -7.69 -17.45
C VAL A 36 11.75 -7.50 -16.28
N PRO A 37 10.64 -6.77 -16.46
CA PRO A 37 9.56 -6.75 -15.47
C PRO A 37 9.11 -8.17 -15.11
N ILE A 38 8.85 -8.44 -13.83
CA ILE A 38 8.41 -9.77 -13.38
C ILE A 38 7.13 -10.22 -14.09
N SER A 39 6.20 -9.31 -14.38
CA SER A 39 5.00 -9.61 -15.17
C SER A 39 5.32 -10.14 -16.56
N GLN A 40 6.35 -9.58 -17.22
CA GLN A 40 6.82 -10.05 -18.51
C GLN A 40 7.46 -11.45 -18.40
N ALA A 41 8.40 -11.64 -17.47
CA ALA A 41 9.05 -12.94 -17.27
C ALA A 41 8.03 -14.07 -16.99
N ILE A 42 7.02 -13.79 -16.14
CA ILE A 42 5.95 -14.74 -15.86
C ILE A 42 5.05 -14.99 -17.07
N THR A 43 4.78 -13.97 -17.89
CA THR A 43 4.01 -14.14 -19.14
C THR A 43 4.73 -15.08 -20.10
N GLU A 44 6.06 -14.95 -20.24
CA GLU A 44 6.87 -15.85 -21.06
C GLU A 44 6.84 -17.29 -20.53
N ILE A 45 6.89 -17.49 -19.21
CA ILE A 45 6.72 -18.81 -18.57
C ILE A 45 5.33 -19.38 -18.87
N ALA A 46 4.27 -18.58 -18.70
CA ALA A 46 2.89 -18.99 -18.96
C ALA A 46 2.71 -19.49 -20.40
N GLN A 47 3.30 -18.77 -21.36
CA GLN A 47 3.30 -19.15 -22.78
C GLN A 47 4.12 -20.42 -23.04
N LYS A 48 5.36 -20.50 -22.53
CA LYS A 48 6.25 -21.66 -22.71
C LYS A 48 5.58 -22.96 -22.26
N PHE A 49 4.90 -22.93 -21.12
CA PHE A 49 4.28 -24.12 -20.53
C PHE A 49 2.78 -24.26 -20.84
N SER A 50 2.19 -23.33 -21.59
CA SER A 50 0.75 -23.31 -21.93
C SER A 50 -0.15 -23.44 -20.70
N VAL A 51 0.13 -22.65 -19.65
CA VAL A 51 -0.60 -22.64 -18.39
C VAL A 51 -1.16 -21.26 -18.07
N ARG A 52 -2.21 -21.21 -17.23
CA ARG A 52 -2.72 -19.95 -16.70
C ARG A 52 -1.92 -19.54 -15.45
N ILE A 53 -1.30 -18.37 -15.51
CA ILE A 53 -0.60 -17.77 -14.37
C ILE A 53 -1.19 -16.39 -14.09
N VAL A 54 -1.64 -16.17 -12.87
CA VAL A 54 -2.15 -14.88 -12.38
C VAL A 54 -1.04 -14.19 -11.59
N VAL A 55 -0.70 -12.97 -11.99
CA VAL A 55 0.34 -12.17 -11.34
C VAL A 55 -0.30 -11.03 -10.56
N ASP A 56 0.08 -10.88 -9.30
CA ASP A 56 -0.32 -9.76 -8.46
C ASP A 56 0.13 -8.43 -9.10
N PRO A 57 -0.81 -7.52 -9.46
CA PRO A 57 -0.46 -6.26 -10.14
C PRO A 57 0.46 -5.34 -9.33
N ALA A 58 0.56 -5.54 -8.01
CA ALA A 58 1.47 -4.78 -7.15
C ALA A 58 2.95 -5.17 -7.33
N LEU A 59 3.25 -6.26 -8.06
CA LEU A 59 4.62 -6.71 -8.30
C LEU A 59 5.28 -5.91 -9.43
N THR A 60 6.16 -4.99 -9.06
CA THR A 60 6.87 -4.10 -10.00
C THR A 60 8.37 -4.42 -10.13
N ALA A 61 8.84 -5.50 -9.50
CA ALA A 61 10.24 -5.88 -9.50
C ALA A 61 10.74 -6.27 -10.91
N ARG A 62 12.04 -6.05 -11.16
CA ARG A 62 12.73 -6.54 -12.36
C ARG A 62 13.57 -7.76 -12.03
N VAL A 63 13.41 -8.81 -12.83
CA VAL A 63 14.01 -10.14 -12.62
C VAL A 63 14.73 -10.59 -13.89
N LYS A 64 15.72 -11.47 -13.76
CA LYS A 64 16.27 -12.21 -14.89
C LYS A 64 15.25 -13.28 -15.32
N PRO A 65 15.04 -13.47 -16.64
CA PRO A 65 14.18 -14.55 -17.16
C PRO A 65 14.61 -15.91 -16.63
N ALA A 66 13.63 -16.80 -16.40
CA ALA A 66 13.90 -18.16 -15.97
C ALA A 66 14.53 -18.98 -17.11
N THR A 67 15.42 -19.89 -16.74
CA THR A 67 16.08 -20.82 -17.67
C THR A 67 15.62 -22.25 -17.47
N ALA A 68 14.90 -22.54 -16.39
CA ALA A 68 14.44 -23.88 -16.08
C ALA A 68 13.60 -24.55 -17.19
N GLU A 69 13.78 -25.87 -17.28
CA GLU A 69 13.06 -26.77 -18.19
C GLU A 69 11.66 -27.13 -17.68
N THR A 70 11.38 -26.99 -16.39
CA THR A 70 10.08 -27.30 -15.79
C THR A 70 9.39 -26.05 -15.25
N LEU A 71 8.06 -26.05 -15.29
CA LEU A 71 7.23 -24.91 -14.87
C LEU A 71 7.48 -24.52 -13.42
N GLU A 72 7.38 -25.48 -12.50
CA GLU A 72 7.54 -25.21 -11.06
C GLU A 72 8.94 -24.68 -10.75
N ARG A 73 9.99 -25.21 -11.38
CA ARG A 73 11.35 -24.66 -11.21
C ARG A 73 11.51 -23.28 -11.82
N ALA A 74 10.86 -22.99 -12.94
CA ALA A 74 10.88 -21.65 -13.53
C ALA A 74 10.21 -20.63 -12.59
N LEU A 75 9.10 -21.02 -11.95
CA LEU A 75 8.44 -20.20 -10.93
C LEU A 75 9.31 -20.01 -9.68
N ASP A 76 10.00 -21.05 -9.21
CA ASP A 76 10.98 -20.96 -8.12
C ASP A 76 12.11 -19.98 -8.46
N GLU A 77 12.70 -20.08 -9.66
CA GLU A 77 13.77 -19.20 -10.14
C GLU A 77 13.35 -17.73 -10.18
N ILE A 78 12.15 -17.42 -10.66
CA ILE A 78 11.65 -16.03 -10.70
C ILE A 78 11.34 -15.52 -9.30
N THR A 79 10.61 -16.28 -8.50
CA THR A 79 10.16 -15.82 -7.17
C THR A 79 11.31 -15.70 -6.18
N ALA A 80 12.34 -16.53 -6.27
CA ALA A 80 13.54 -16.42 -5.44
C ALA A 80 14.32 -15.09 -5.62
N GLN A 81 14.15 -14.41 -6.76
CA GLN A 81 14.80 -13.12 -7.03
C GLN A 81 14.12 -11.94 -6.33
N VAL A 82 12.91 -12.11 -5.77
CA VAL A 82 12.13 -11.03 -5.16
C VAL A 82 11.69 -11.42 -3.75
N SER A 83 12.22 -10.71 -2.76
CA SER A 83 11.89 -10.99 -1.35
C SER A 83 10.39 -10.84 -1.08
N GLY A 84 9.83 -11.81 -0.34
CA GLY A 84 8.43 -11.81 0.06
C GLY A 84 7.43 -12.24 -1.03
N VAL A 85 7.90 -12.49 -2.26
CA VAL A 85 7.05 -13.03 -3.33
C VAL A 85 7.05 -14.55 -3.25
N VAL A 86 5.88 -15.15 -3.43
CA VAL A 86 5.69 -16.60 -3.48
C VAL A 86 4.80 -16.97 -4.65
N TRP A 87 4.87 -18.24 -5.06
CA TRP A 87 3.89 -18.82 -5.97
C TRP A 87 3.04 -19.90 -5.30
N ARG A 88 1.80 -20.08 -5.75
CA ARG A 88 0.89 -21.13 -5.28
C ARG A 88 0.16 -21.79 -6.45
N LYS A 89 -0.06 -23.10 -6.34
CA LYS A 89 -0.96 -23.86 -7.22
C LYS A 89 -2.36 -23.82 -6.62
N VAL A 90 -3.33 -23.26 -7.35
CA VAL A 90 -4.70 -23.03 -6.88
C VAL A 90 -5.67 -23.83 -7.72
N PHE A 91 -6.54 -24.59 -7.06
CA PHE A 91 -7.61 -25.35 -7.69
C PHE A 91 -8.94 -24.69 -7.35
N THR A 92 -9.76 -24.43 -8.36
CA THR A 92 -11.07 -23.80 -8.19
C THR A 92 -12.18 -24.84 -8.33
N GLY A 93 -13.33 -24.58 -7.69
CA GLY A 93 -14.52 -25.40 -7.90
C GLY A 93 -14.88 -25.48 -9.39
N LYS A 94 -15.34 -26.65 -9.84
CA LYS A 94 -15.76 -26.89 -11.22
C LYS A 94 -17.17 -26.33 -11.40
N VAL A 95 -17.26 -25.08 -11.83
CA VAL A 95 -18.51 -24.46 -12.28
C VAL A 95 -18.51 -24.42 -13.81
N LEU A 96 -19.41 -25.18 -14.44
CA LEU A 96 -19.46 -25.31 -15.90
C LEU A 96 -19.65 -23.94 -16.57
N GLY A 97 -18.74 -23.59 -17.48
CA GLY A 97 -18.85 -22.39 -18.32
C GLY A 97 -18.47 -21.07 -17.63
N GLN A 98 -18.02 -21.09 -16.38
CA GLN A 98 -17.60 -19.88 -15.66
C GLN A 98 -16.12 -19.96 -15.28
N GLU A 99 -15.33 -19.08 -15.89
CA GLU A 99 -13.94 -18.88 -15.47
C GLU A 99 -13.90 -17.94 -14.26
N VAL A 100 -13.12 -18.30 -13.24
CA VAL A 100 -12.97 -17.47 -12.04
C VAL A 100 -12.11 -16.25 -12.39
N PRO A 101 -12.55 -15.02 -12.12
CA PRO A 101 -11.76 -13.79 -12.35
C PRO A 101 -10.42 -13.77 -11.60
N ASP A 102 -9.40 -13.16 -12.21
CA ASP A 102 -8.03 -13.10 -11.66
C ASP A 102 -7.96 -12.40 -10.30
N ASP A 103 -8.69 -11.30 -10.12
CA ASP A 103 -8.76 -10.53 -8.89
C ASP A 103 -9.40 -11.34 -7.75
N GLN A 104 -10.42 -12.14 -8.06
CA GLN A 104 -11.05 -13.05 -7.09
C GLN A 104 -10.09 -14.17 -6.68
N VAL A 105 -9.36 -14.77 -7.64
CA VAL A 105 -8.34 -15.79 -7.34
C VAL A 105 -7.24 -15.22 -6.46
N LEU A 106 -6.71 -14.03 -6.78
CA LEU A 106 -5.68 -13.35 -6.00
C LEU A 106 -6.16 -13.03 -4.58
N SER A 107 -7.36 -12.45 -4.45
CA SER A 107 -7.95 -12.08 -3.17
C SER A 107 -8.17 -13.30 -2.27
N ALA A 108 -8.76 -14.37 -2.80
CA ALA A 108 -8.99 -15.61 -2.06
C ALA A 108 -7.68 -16.29 -1.65
N THR A 109 -6.70 -16.38 -2.56
CA THR A 109 -5.38 -16.95 -2.27
C THR A 109 -4.70 -16.19 -1.15
N ARG A 110 -4.71 -14.85 -1.21
CA ARG A 110 -4.12 -14.00 -0.18
C ARG A 110 -4.83 -14.15 1.16
N ALA A 111 -6.15 -14.25 1.17
CA ALA A 111 -6.91 -14.50 2.40
C ALA A 111 -6.48 -15.82 3.05
N LEU A 112 -6.46 -16.92 2.29
CA LEU A 112 -6.07 -18.25 2.79
C LEU A 112 -4.64 -18.28 3.35
N LEU A 113 -3.69 -17.57 2.72
CA LEU A 113 -2.30 -17.52 3.17
C LEU A 113 -2.08 -16.70 4.46
N ASN A 114 -3.03 -15.85 4.83
CA ASN A 114 -2.91 -14.98 6.01
C ASN A 114 -3.79 -15.40 7.19
N ILE A 115 -4.60 -16.45 7.05
CA ILE A 115 -5.30 -17.02 8.20
C ILE A 115 -4.24 -17.62 9.15
N GLN A 116 -4.17 -17.10 10.37
CA GLN A 116 -3.20 -17.55 11.38
C GLN A 116 -3.72 -18.74 12.22
N LEU A 117 -5.00 -19.08 12.07
CA LEU A 117 -5.64 -20.20 12.75
C LEU A 117 -5.30 -21.51 12.05
N THR A 118 -5.09 -22.58 12.82
CA THR A 118 -4.87 -23.94 12.29
C THR A 118 -6.13 -24.52 11.66
N GLY A 119 -7.31 -24.12 12.15
CA GLY A 119 -8.59 -24.43 11.55
C GLY A 119 -9.68 -23.46 12.02
N LEU A 120 -10.68 -23.25 11.18
CA LEU A 120 -11.82 -22.37 11.45
C LEU A 120 -13.09 -22.97 10.85
N MET A 121 -14.17 -23.00 11.61
CA MET A 121 -15.50 -23.33 11.11
C MET A 121 -16.48 -22.22 11.46
N VAL A 122 -17.24 -21.76 10.46
CA VAL A 122 -18.27 -20.73 10.61
C VAL A 122 -19.59 -21.32 10.15
N VAL A 123 -20.59 -21.32 11.04
CA VAL A 123 -21.92 -21.86 10.78
C VAL A 123 -22.90 -20.70 10.61
N ASP A 124 -23.63 -20.68 9.51
CA ASP A 124 -24.78 -19.82 9.30
C ASP A 124 -26.06 -20.62 9.60
N PRO A 125 -26.66 -20.44 10.80
CA PRO A 125 -27.85 -21.19 11.19
C PRO A 125 -29.09 -20.80 10.38
N ARG A 126 -29.10 -19.63 9.72
CA ARG A 126 -30.26 -19.14 8.95
C ARG A 126 -30.35 -19.85 7.60
N ASN A 127 -29.21 -20.04 6.94
CA ASN A 127 -29.15 -20.72 5.64
C ASN A 127 -28.77 -22.19 5.77
N ASN A 128 -28.50 -22.67 6.99
CA ASN A 128 -28.00 -24.02 7.28
C ASN A 128 -26.73 -24.36 6.46
N THR A 129 -25.83 -23.38 6.34
CA THR A 129 -24.57 -23.52 5.61
C THR A 129 -23.37 -23.44 6.54
N LEU A 130 -22.31 -24.16 6.19
CA LEU A 130 -21.06 -24.26 6.92
C LEU A 130 -19.91 -23.83 6.00
N ASN A 131 -19.03 -22.97 6.50
CA ASN A 131 -17.72 -22.68 5.89
C ASN A 131 -16.64 -23.28 6.77
N SER A 132 -15.75 -24.08 6.19
CA SER A 132 -14.65 -24.73 6.90
C SER A 132 -13.32 -24.41 6.24
N PHE A 133 -12.31 -24.15 7.06
CA PHE A 133 -10.93 -23.92 6.65
C PHE A 133 -10.00 -24.72 7.55
N VAL A 134 -9.00 -25.37 6.95
CA VAL A 134 -7.92 -26.08 7.63
C VAL A 134 -6.59 -25.65 7.01
N ALA A 135 -5.70 -25.10 7.82
CA ALA A 135 -4.40 -24.61 7.37
C ALA A 135 -3.37 -25.74 7.32
N ASN A 136 -2.46 -25.67 6.35
CA ASN A 136 -1.23 -26.49 6.28
C ASN A 136 -1.48 -28.01 6.35
N TYR A 137 -2.61 -28.48 5.84
CA TYR A 137 -2.89 -29.91 5.73
C TYR A 137 -2.00 -30.53 4.64
N PRO A 138 -1.27 -31.62 4.91
CA PRO A 138 -0.39 -32.24 3.91
C PRO A 138 -1.21 -32.77 2.74
N ALA A 139 -0.82 -32.40 1.52
CA ALA A 139 -1.45 -32.93 0.31
C ALA A 139 -1.14 -34.43 0.17
N PRO A 140 -2.16 -35.30 0.04
CA PRO A 140 -1.91 -36.72 -0.12
C PRO A 140 -1.24 -37.02 -1.47
N PRO A 141 -0.50 -38.14 -1.59
CA PRO A 141 -0.01 -38.61 -2.89
C PRO A 141 -1.16 -38.78 -3.87
N GLY A 142 -0.99 -38.27 -5.08
CA GLY A 142 -2.02 -38.34 -6.10
C GLY A 142 -3.25 -37.44 -5.86
N PHE A 143 -3.12 -36.39 -5.03
CA PHE A 143 -4.19 -35.44 -4.74
C PHE A 143 -4.82 -34.85 -6.01
N GLU A 144 -4.03 -34.50 -7.02
CA GLU A 144 -4.56 -33.88 -8.24
C GLU A 144 -5.51 -34.82 -9.02
N GLN A 145 -5.28 -36.14 -8.95
CA GLN A 145 -6.13 -37.16 -9.58
C GLN A 145 -7.47 -37.35 -8.85
N THR A 146 -7.58 -36.91 -7.59
CA THR A 146 -8.81 -37.04 -6.79
C THR A 146 -9.67 -35.79 -6.80
N LEU A 147 -9.19 -34.67 -7.36
CA LEU A 147 -9.89 -33.37 -7.39
C LEU A 147 -11.29 -33.45 -8.02
N GLU A 148 -11.42 -34.16 -9.14
CA GLU A 148 -12.71 -34.30 -9.83
C GLU A 148 -13.69 -35.21 -9.10
N GLN A 149 -13.19 -36.01 -8.15
CA GLN A 149 -13.98 -36.94 -7.33
C GLN A 149 -14.44 -36.29 -6.02
N MET A 150 -13.94 -35.08 -5.69
CA MET A 150 -14.37 -34.32 -4.51
C MET A 150 -15.81 -33.82 -4.68
N GLN A 151 -16.46 -33.50 -3.57
CA GLN A 151 -17.82 -32.94 -3.57
C GLN A 151 -17.86 -31.61 -2.80
N PRO A 152 -18.09 -30.47 -3.49
CA PRO A 152 -18.23 -30.32 -4.94
C PRO A 152 -16.91 -30.61 -5.70
N PRO A 153 -16.99 -30.99 -6.99
CA PRO A 153 -15.79 -31.31 -7.78
C PRO A 153 -14.95 -30.06 -8.03
N PHE A 154 -13.63 -30.24 -8.04
CA PHE A 154 -12.68 -29.20 -8.39
C PHE A 154 -12.18 -29.38 -9.83
N SER A 155 -11.77 -28.29 -10.47
CA SER A 155 -11.08 -28.33 -11.75
C SER A 155 -9.71 -29.01 -11.58
N ALA A 156 -9.42 -30.02 -12.39
CA ALA A 156 -8.09 -30.62 -12.47
C ALA A 156 -7.04 -29.71 -13.12
N LYS A 157 -7.47 -28.62 -13.77
CA LYS A 157 -6.56 -27.61 -14.33
C LYS A 157 -6.24 -26.56 -13.26
N PRO A 158 -4.98 -26.49 -12.75
CA PRO A 158 -4.61 -25.50 -11.76
C PRO A 158 -4.46 -24.11 -12.38
N ILE A 159 -4.68 -23.10 -11.53
CA ILE A 159 -4.27 -21.72 -11.76
C ILE A 159 -3.02 -21.50 -10.91
N TYR A 160 -1.92 -21.07 -11.53
CA TYR A 160 -0.72 -20.69 -10.80
C TYR A 160 -0.84 -19.22 -10.40
N VAL A 161 -0.54 -18.88 -9.16
CA VAL A 161 -0.66 -17.51 -8.66
C VAL A 161 0.69 -17.06 -8.14
N VAL A 162 1.19 -15.93 -8.63
CA VAL A 162 2.42 -15.28 -8.17
C VAL A 162 2.03 -13.99 -7.46
N LEU A 163 2.29 -13.93 -6.15
CA LEU A 163 1.82 -12.82 -5.33
C LEU A 163 2.77 -12.51 -4.17
N ASN A 164 2.61 -11.32 -3.60
CA ASN A 164 3.07 -11.05 -2.24
C ASN A 164 1.92 -11.38 -1.26
N PRO A 165 2.07 -12.36 -0.35
CA PRO A 165 1.02 -12.72 0.61
C PRO A 165 0.67 -11.56 1.55
N ARG A 166 1.66 -10.74 1.91
CA ARG A 166 1.49 -9.54 2.74
C ARG A 166 1.89 -8.35 1.90
N PRO A 167 1.03 -7.91 0.96
CA PRO A 167 1.33 -6.73 0.18
C PRO A 167 1.61 -5.59 1.16
N ALA A 168 2.70 -4.86 0.94
CA ALA A 168 2.90 -3.61 1.66
C ALA A 168 1.61 -2.80 1.49
N PRO A 169 1.05 -2.20 2.56
CA PRO A 169 -0.24 -1.53 2.52
C PRO A 169 -0.30 -0.63 1.29
N THR A 170 -1.32 -0.87 0.47
CA THR A 170 -1.55 -0.23 -0.82
C THR A 170 -1.54 1.28 -0.63
N GLY A 171 -0.45 1.90 -1.09
CA GLY A 171 -0.17 3.30 -0.84
C GLY A 171 1.24 3.75 -1.21
N GLN A 172 2.16 2.86 -1.63
CA GLN A 172 3.50 3.31 -2.00
C GLN A 172 4.12 2.62 -3.22
N ASN A 173 3.77 3.13 -4.41
CA ASN A 173 4.80 3.39 -5.42
C ASN A 173 5.55 4.69 -5.09
N LEU A 174 5.79 4.97 -3.80
CA LEU A 174 6.55 6.14 -3.39
C LEU A 174 8.02 5.83 -3.66
N ARG A 175 8.55 6.47 -4.70
CA ARG A 175 9.95 6.30 -5.11
C ARG A 175 10.84 7.16 -4.22
N GLY A 176 12.01 6.65 -3.91
CA GLY A 176 13.03 7.38 -3.14
C GLY A 176 13.17 6.89 -1.70
N SER A 177 13.93 7.65 -0.92
CA SER A 177 14.15 7.52 0.52
C SER A 177 12.87 7.68 1.33
N ARG A 178 12.85 7.21 2.58
CA ARG A 178 11.68 7.34 3.48
C ARG A 178 11.20 8.78 3.65
N ALA A 179 12.10 9.76 3.58
CA ALA A 179 11.75 11.18 3.64
C ALA A 179 10.97 11.63 2.39
N GLU A 180 11.44 11.24 1.20
CA GLU A 180 10.75 11.53 -0.07
C GLU A 180 9.39 10.83 -0.13
N GLN A 181 9.29 9.62 0.42
CA GLN A 181 8.03 8.90 0.56
C GLN A 181 7.07 9.65 1.49
N TYR A 182 7.51 10.09 2.66
CA TYR A 182 6.66 10.87 3.57
C TYR A 182 6.15 12.17 2.91
N GLN A 183 7.02 12.87 2.16
CA GLN A 183 6.63 14.08 1.43
C GLN A 183 5.58 13.81 0.36
N GLN A 184 5.74 12.76 -0.45
CA GLN A 184 4.77 12.39 -1.47
C GLN A 184 3.42 12.01 -0.85
N LEU A 185 3.42 11.28 0.28
CA LEU A 185 2.21 10.97 1.01
C LEU A 185 1.54 12.24 1.56
N GLN A 186 2.31 13.17 2.11
CA GLN A 186 1.79 14.45 2.61
C GLN A 186 1.11 15.26 1.50
N GLN A 187 1.69 15.29 0.30
CA GLN A 187 1.07 15.96 -0.86
C GLN A 187 -0.26 15.33 -1.25
N GLN A 188 -0.33 14.00 -1.28
CA GLN A 188 -1.57 13.27 -1.58
C GLN A 188 -2.66 13.53 -0.53
N LEU A 189 -2.28 13.56 0.76
CA LEU A 189 -3.20 13.88 1.85
C LEU A 189 -3.75 15.31 1.72
N MET A 190 -2.90 16.26 1.35
CA MET A 190 -3.32 17.66 1.15
C MET A 190 -4.24 17.83 -0.06
N ASP A 191 -3.94 17.17 -1.19
CA ASP A 191 -4.80 17.20 -2.38
C ASP A 191 -6.17 16.56 -2.09
N LEU A 192 -6.19 15.47 -1.34
CA LEU A 192 -7.43 14.84 -0.89
C LEU A 192 -8.23 15.77 0.03
N LEU A 193 -7.58 16.39 1.02
CA LEU A 193 -8.22 17.33 1.94
C LEU A 193 -8.79 18.57 1.23
N ALA A 194 -8.13 19.01 0.16
CA ALA A 194 -8.57 20.13 -0.68
C ALA A 194 -9.84 19.80 -1.47
N LYS A 195 -9.99 18.54 -1.90
CA LYS A 195 -11.14 18.04 -2.65
C LYS A 195 -12.35 17.70 -1.77
N MET A 196 -12.16 17.52 -0.47
CA MET A 196 -13.23 17.28 0.49
C MET A 196 -14.07 18.54 0.75
N SER A 197 -15.37 18.34 0.96
CA SER A 197 -16.25 19.39 1.50
C SER A 197 -15.83 19.79 2.94
N PRO A 198 -16.23 20.99 3.42
CA PRO A 198 -15.92 21.41 4.80
C PRO A 198 -16.45 20.46 5.88
N GLU A 199 -17.57 19.80 5.63
CA GLU A 199 -18.19 18.84 6.56
C GLU A 199 -17.40 17.53 6.62
N GLU A 200 -17.04 16.97 5.47
CA GLU A 200 -16.19 15.78 5.37
C GLU A 200 -14.81 16.03 5.98
N ARG A 201 -14.25 17.22 5.75
CA ARG A 201 -12.98 17.63 6.34
C ARG A 201 -13.06 17.65 7.87
N ARG A 202 -14.13 18.21 8.45
CA ARG A 202 -14.34 18.21 9.91
C ARG A 202 -14.43 16.79 10.47
N GLN A 203 -15.18 15.91 9.81
CA GLN A 203 -15.31 14.52 10.23
C GLN A 203 -13.98 13.76 10.13
N ALA A 204 -13.25 13.92 9.03
CA ALA A 204 -11.93 13.30 8.83
C ALA A 204 -10.91 13.76 9.89
N ILE A 205 -10.90 15.06 10.21
CA ILE A 205 -10.02 15.61 11.26
C ILE A 205 -10.40 15.06 12.64
N GLN A 206 -11.70 14.98 12.95
CA GLN A 206 -12.16 14.40 14.22
C GLN A 206 -11.72 12.93 14.34
N GLN A 207 -11.91 12.14 13.29
CA GLN A 207 -11.47 10.74 13.27
C GLN A 207 -9.95 10.61 13.40
N GLY A 208 -9.18 11.47 12.71
CA GLY A 208 -7.73 11.54 12.85
C GLY A 208 -7.29 11.87 14.27
N PHE A 209 -7.99 12.78 14.95
CA PHE A 209 -7.74 13.11 16.35
C PHE A 209 -8.04 11.93 17.28
N TYR A 210 -9.13 11.19 17.07
CA TYR A 210 -9.40 9.97 17.85
C TYR A 210 -8.36 8.87 17.61
N ALA A 211 -7.94 8.68 16.35
CA ALA A 211 -6.87 7.73 16.03
C ALA A 211 -5.55 8.12 16.72
N TRP A 212 -5.23 9.42 16.74
CA TRP A 212 -4.08 9.96 17.46
C TRP A 212 -4.16 9.73 18.98
N MET A 213 -5.33 9.99 19.59
CA MET A 213 -5.57 9.74 21.01
C MET A 213 -5.57 8.27 21.40
N ASN A 214 -5.68 7.36 20.44
CA ASN A 214 -5.58 5.92 20.64
C ASN A 214 -4.24 5.34 20.19
N ALA A 215 -3.35 6.15 19.62
CA ALA A 215 -2.00 5.73 19.26
C ALA A 215 -1.20 5.38 20.52
N ASP A 216 -0.14 4.59 20.35
CA ASP A 216 0.75 4.20 21.43
C ASP A 216 1.20 5.43 22.26
N PRO A 217 1.08 5.39 23.61
CA PRO A 217 1.40 6.53 24.46
C PRO A 217 2.83 7.06 24.31
N GLU A 218 3.80 6.17 24.06
CA GLU A 218 5.20 6.54 23.92
C GLU A 218 5.43 7.27 22.59
N ILE A 219 4.87 6.76 21.51
CA ILE A 219 4.93 7.41 20.19
C ILE A 219 4.26 8.80 20.24
N ARG A 220 3.12 8.89 20.94
CA ARG A 220 2.42 10.17 21.12
C ARG A 220 3.28 11.19 21.85
N ASN A 221 3.93 10.78 22.95
CA ASN A 221 4.78 11.67 23.74
C ASN A 221 6.01 12.13 22.95
N GLN A 222 6.67 11.22 22.23
CA GLN A 222 7.83 11.56 21.40
C GLN A 222 7.49 12.60 20.34
N MET A 223 6.38 12.39 19.62
CA MET A 223 5.90 13.34 18.63
C MET A 223 5.44 14.67 19.24
N LEU A 224 4.86 14.65 20.45
CA LEU A 224 4.50 15.88 21.16
C LEU A 224 5.75 16.70 21.50
N PHE A 225 6.80 16.06 22.01
CA PHE A 225 8.08 16.72 22.31
C PHE A 225 8.75 17.25 21.05
N GLU A 226 8.77 16.45 19.98
CA GLU A 226 9.36 16.86 18.70
C GLU A 226 8.58 18.03 18.09
N GLY A 227 7.25 17.99 18.15
CA GLY A 227 6.38 19.10 17.74
C GLY A 227 6.64 20.37 18.56
N MET A 228 6.81 20.24 19.88
CA MET A 228 7.14 21.37 20.75
C MET A 228 8.50 21.97 20.39
N ARG A 229 9.51 21.15 20.15
CA ARG A 229 10.85 21.58 19.71
C ARG A 229 10.77 22.35 18.39
N LEU A 230 10.12 21.78 17.38
CA LEU A 230 9.96 22.43 16.08
C LEU A 230 9.17 23.73 16.17
N SER A 231 8.13 23.78 17.00
CA SER A 231 7.34 24.99 17.23
C SER A 231 8.17 26.11 17.86
N PHE A 232 9.07 25.75 18.78
CA PHE A 232 9.98 26.69 19.43
C PHE A 232 11.06 27.21 18.47
N GLU A 233 11.63 26.33 17.66
CA GLU A 233 12.58 26.71 16.60
C GLU A 233 11.91 27.63 15.58
N TYR A 234 10.68 27.32 15.16
CA TYR A 234 9.90 28.19 14.29
C TYR A 234 9.62 29.54 14.96
N TRP A 235 9.19 29.56 16.22
CA TRP A 235 8.96 30.80 16.97
C TRP A 235 10.20 31.70 17.03
N GLN A 236 11.36 31.10 17.28
CA GLN A 236 12.64 31.81 17.29
C GLN A 236 13.06 32.33 15.91
N SER A 237 12.61 31.67 14.83
CA SER A 237 12.87 32.10 13.45
C SER A 237 12.02 33.31 13.04
N LEU A 238 10.93 33.60 13.75
CA LEU A 238 10.04 34.73 13.46
C LEU A 238 10.66 36.06 13.89
N SER A 239 10.37 37.11 13.12
CA SER A 239 10.71 38.47 13.53
C SER A 239 9.90 38.91 14.77
N PRO A 240 10.38 39.89 15.55
CA PRO A 240 9.64 40.40 16.72
C PRO A 240 8.23 40.90 16.40
N ASP A 241 7.99 41.42 15.18
CA ASP A 241 6.67 41.87 14.74
C ASP A 241 5.72 40.69 14.50
N GLN A 242 6.21 39.63 13.84
CA GLN A 242 5.44 38.40 13.61
C GLN A 242 5.15 37.66 14.91
N GLN A 243 6.10 37.66 15.86
CA GLN A 243 5.88 37.13 17.20
C GLN A 243 4.77 37.90 17.91
N ARG A 244 4.77 39.24 17.84
CA ARG A 244 3.70 40.07 18.43
C ARG A 244 2.35 39.80 17.78
N GLU A 245 2.29 39.71 16.46
CA GLU A 245 1.05 39.41 15.73
C GLU A 245 0.49 38.04 16.10
N MET A 246 1.34 37.01 16.19
CA MET A 246 0.92 35.69 16.65
C MET A 246 0.45 35.70 18.10
N MET A 247 1.10 36.46 18.99
CA MET A 247 0.66 36.63 20.38
C MET A 247 -0.70 37.33 20.47
N GLU A 248 -0.96 38.34 19.64
CA GLU A 248 -2.26 39.00 19.56
C GLU A 248 -3.34 38.07 19.02
N MET A 249 -3.05 37.30 17.97
CA MET A 249 -3.95 36.32 17.41
C MET A 249 -4.30 35.23 18.45
N GLY A 250 -3.30 34.71 19.15
CA GLY A 250 -3.48 33.74 20.23
C GLY A 250 -4.30 34.30 21.39
N ARG A 251 -4.05 35.56 21.79
CA ARG A 251 -4.83 36.25 22.83
C ARG A 251 -6.30 36.36 22.45
N ARG A 252 -6.61 36.81 21.23
CA ARG A 252 -7.99 36.90 20.73
C ARG A 252 -8.68 35.54 20.69
N TRP A 253 -7.97 34.50 20.25
CA TRP A 253 -8.52 33.14 20.22
C TRP A 253 -8.84 32.62 21.63
N PHE A 254 -7.94 32.85 22.60
CA PHE A 254 -8.14 32.43 23.99
C PHE A 254 -9.29 33.19 24.66
N GLU A 255 -9.37 34.51 24.46
CA GLU A 255 -10.48 35.33 24.96
C GLU A 255 -11.83 34.88 24.39
N GLN A 256 -11.87 34.52 23.10
CA GLN A 256 -13.09 34.06 22.43
C GLN A 256 -13.57 32.69 22.94
N TYR A 257 -12.67 31.78 23.33
CA TYR A 257 -13.02 30.41 23.73
C TYR A 257 -13.07 30.18 25.24
N PHE A 258 -12.26 30.88 26.03
CA PHE A 258 -12.15 30.68 27.49
C PHE A 258 -12.49 31.95 28.30
N GLY A 259 -12.49 33.13 27.66
CA GLY A 259 -12.73 34.42 28.31
C GLY A 259 -14.19 34.83 28.49
N GLY A 260 -15.16 34.06 27.98
CA GLY A 260 -16.60 34.34 28.10
C GLY A 260 -17.25 33.99 29.45
N GLY A 261 -16.46 33.65 30.47
CA GLY A 261 -16.93 33.10 31.75
C GLY A 261 -16.80 34.03 32.95
N GLY A 262 -16.89 35.35 32.78
CA GLY A 262 -16.81 36.28 33.91
C GLY A 262 -17.56 37.58 33.68
N ASN A 263 -18.86 37.60 33.99
CA ASN A 263 -19.45 38.57 34.92
C ASN A 263 -20.93 38.25 35.19
N PRO A 264 -21.45 38.68 36.34
CA PRO A 264 -22.17 39.96 36.35
C PRO A 264 -21.34 41.12 36.91
#